data_AF-T0ZB49-F1
#
_entry.id   AF-T0ZB49-F1
#
_cell.length_a   1.000
_cell.length_b   1.000
_cell.length_c   1.000
_cell.angle_alpha   90.00
_cell.angle_beta   90.00
_cell.angle_gamma   90.00
#
_symmetry.space_group_name_H-M   'P 1'
#
loop_
_entity.id
_entity.type
_entity.pdbx_description
1 polymer ?
#
loop_
_entity_poly.entity_id
_entity_poly.type
_entity_poly.pdbx_seq_one_letter_code
_entity_poly.pdbx_strand_id
1 'polypeptide(L)'
;STPTLGGKLEIAGTSAHPRVSGGFSMTRGTFSLAGTNLDFTSGRVSFNGEGLRHRIDPTLDFVAQSSVMYTSATTVTLRVTGFADDPRISLTSSPQLPQDDLLALLLFGEPASQLSPYQLGETGAALATLDGLGGSGASSLNPLTWIRRHLDLNTLSVASGQ
;
A
#
# COMPACT_ATOMS: atom_id res chain seq x y z
N SER A 1 -2.27 -12.73 -11.59
CA SER A 1 -0.86 -13.17 -11.74
C SER A 1 -0.21 -13.17 -10.37
N THR A 2 0.63 -14.14 -10.03
CA THR A 2 1.41 -14.08 -8.78
C THR A 2 2.35 -12.86 -8.82
N PRO A 3 2.41 -12.03 -7.77
CA PRO A 3 3.34 -10.93 -7.71
C PRO A 3 4.78 -11.43 -7.81
N THR A 4 5.61 -10.80 -8.66
CA THR A 4 7.05 -11.07 -8.66
C THR A 4 7.76 -9.96 -7.88
N LEU A 5 8.26 -10.31 -6.70
CA LEU A 5 9.07 -9.43 -5.86
C LEU A 5 10.54 -9.81 -5.98
N GLY A 6 11.42 -8.82 -6.12
CA GLY A 6 12.86 -8.99 -6.08
C GLY A 6 13.50 -8.00 -5.11
N GLY A 7 14.54 -8.40 -4.40
CA GLY A 7 15.18 -7.51 -3.44
C GLY A 7 16.26 -8.18 -2.61
N LYS A 8 16.96 -7.37 -1.82
CA LYS A 8 17.93 -7.82 -0.82
C LYS A 8 17.68 -7.03 0.46
N LEU A 9 17.62 -7.74 1.59
CA LEU A 9 17.71 -7.13 2.91
C LEU A 9 18.99 -7.58 3.59
N GLU A 10 19.57 -6.66 4.35
CA GLU A 10 20.64 -6.94 5.29
C GLU A 10 20.14 -6.58 6.69
N ILE A 11 20.35 -7.50 7.63
CA ILE A 11 20.01 -7.32 9.04
C ILE A 11 21.31 -7.38 9.83
N ALA A 12 21.59 -6.30 10.56
CA ALA A 12 22.79 -6.16 11.39
C ALA A 12 22.41 -5.66 12.79
N GLY A 13 23.39 -5.52 13.69
CA GLY A 13 23.17 -5.05 15.04
C GLY A 13 22.85 -6.18 16.01
N THR A 14 22.13 -5.86 17.08
CA THR A 14 21.79 -6.84 18.14
C THR A 14 20.30 -7.16 18.11
N SER A 15 19.88 -8.22 18.81
CA SER A 15 18.45 -8.51 19.00
C SER A 15 17.69 -7.38 19.68
N ALA A 16 18.36 -6.58 20.53
CA ALA A 16 17.80 -5.40 21.16
C ALA A 16 17.77 -4.17 20.24
N HIS A 17 18.70 -4.08 19.29
CA HIS A 17 18.85 -2.94 18.36
C HIS A 17 19.16 -3.46 16.95
N PRO A 18 18.16 -4.01 16.25
CA PRO A 18 18.33 -4.48 14.88
C PRO A 18 18.40 -3.29 13.91
N ARG A 19 19.34 -3.35 12.97
CA ARG A 19 19.46 -2.42 11.85
C ARG A 19 19.13 -3.15 10.57
N VAL A 20 18.17 -2.64 9.81
CA VAL A 20 17.76 -3.24 8.53
C VAL A 20 18.11 -2.27 7.40
N SER A 21 18.78 -2.78 6.38
CA SER A 21 19.10 -2.03 5.17
C SER A 21 18.72 -2.81 3.92
N GLY A 22 18.57 -2.11 2.79
CA GLY A 22 18.23 -2.69 1.49
C GLY A 22 16.79 -2.41 1.09
N GLY A 23 16.14 -3.35 0.43
CA GLY A 23 14.76 -3.15 0.00
C GLY A 23 14.25 -4.19 -0.98
N PHE A 24 12.99 -4.00 -1.35
CA PHE A 24 12.27 -4.82 -2.31
C PHE A 24 11.70 -3.95 -3.43
N SER A 25 11.56 -4.56 -4.60
CA SER A 25 10.87 -3.98 -5.73
C SER A 25 9.89 -5.00 -6.31
N MET A 26 8.71 -4.52 -6.65
CA MET A 26 7.67 -5.26 -7.32
C MET A 26 7.46 -4.65 -8.70
N THR A 27 7.52 -5.49 -9.73
CA THR A 27 7.29 -5.09 -11.13
C THR A 27 5.85 -5.28 -11.56
N ARG A 28 5.15 -6.29 -11.03
CA ARG A 28 3.73 -6.54 -11.28
C ARG A 28 3.12 -7.41 -10.19
N GLY A 29 1.86 -7.19 -9.87
CA GLY A 29 1.09 -8.00 -8.93
C GLY A 29 -0.34 -7.49 -8.78
N THR A 30 -1.19 -8.27 -8.12
CA THR A 30 -2.56 -7.87 -7.78
C THR A 30 -2.71 -7.82 -6.27
N PHE A 31 -3.39 -6.80 -5.75
CA PHE A 31 -3.75 -6.70 -4.33
C PHE A 31 -5.21 -6.26 -4.21
N SER A 32 -5.89 -6.71 -3.15
CA SER A 32 -7.26 -6.31 -2.86
C SER A 32 -7.27 -5.24 -1.76
N LEU A 33 -7.78 -4.06 -2.08
CA LEU A 33 -8.07 -3.00 -1.11
C LEU A 33 -9.59 -2.88 -0.98
N ALA A 34 -10.11 -3.14 0.22
CA ALA A 34 -11.55 -3.03 0.53
C ALA A 34 -12.46 -3.77 -0.48
N GLY A 35 -12.02 -4.91 -1.00
CA GLY A 35 -12.77 -5.71 -1.98
C GLY A 35 -12.42 -5.42 -3.44
N THR A 36 -11.71 -4.33 -3.74
CA THR A 36 -11.33 -3.97 -5.11
C THR A 36 -9.93 -4.44 -5.44
N ASN A 37 -9.83 -5.17 -6.55
CA ASN A 37 -8.56 -5.60 -7.09
C ASN A 37 -7.87 -4.43 -7.79
N LEU A 38 -6.66 -4.13 -7.33
CA LEU A 38 -5.75 -3.16 -7.91
C LEU A 38 -4.57 -3.89 -8.53
N ASP A 39 -4.24 -3.52 -9.76
CA ASP A 39 -3.06 -3.99 -10.47
C ASP A 39 -1.88 -3.09 -10.11
N PHE A 40 -0.92 -3.62 -9.35
CA PHE A 40 0.34 -2.91 -9.10
C PHE A 40 1.16 -2.83 -10.39
N THR A 41 1.47 -1.61 -10.81
CA THR A 41 2.34 -1.33 -11.95
C THR A 41 3.79 -1.15 -11.51
N SER A 42 4.01 -0.69 -10.28
CA SER A 42 5.33 -0.59 -9.66
C SER A 42 5.22 -0.53 -8.14
N GLY A 43 6.19 -1.10 -7.45
CA GLY A 43 6.30 -0.97 -5.99
C GLY A 43 7.73 -1.00 -5.53
N ARG A 44 8.06 -0.18 -4.53
CA ARG A 44 9.35 -0.18 -3.86
C ARG A 44 9.14 -0.01 -2.36
N VAL A 45 9.84 -0.85 -1.60
CA VAL A 45 10.00 -0.70 -0.15
C VAL A 45 11.50 -0.57 0.10
N SER A 46 11.92 0.53 0.74
CA SER A 46 13.33 0.76 1.03
C SER A 46 13.57 0.85 2.53
N PHE A 47 14.57 0.13 3.01
CA PHE A 47 15.05 0.15 4.37
C PHE A 47 16.40 0.88 4.35
N ASN A 48 16.39 2.13 4.80
CA ASN A 48 17.55 3.03 4.80
C ASN A 48 17.98 3.44 6.22
N GLY A 49 17.44 2.81 7.27
CA GLY A 49 17.78 3.07 8.66
C GLY A 49 16.59 2.98 9.61
N GLU A 50 16.67 3.73 10.72
CA GLU A 50 15.54 3.97 11.61
C GLU A 50 14.67 5.09 11.02
N GLY A 51 13.34 4.88 10.93
CA GLY A 51 12.42 5.94 10.55
C GLY A 51 12.12 6.90 11.70
N LEU A 52 11.04 7.67 11.58
CA LEU A 52 10.82 8.92 12.34
C LEU A 52 10.78 8.77 13.87
N ARG A 53 10.64 7.54 14.38
CA ARG A 53 10.49 7.22 15.80
C ARG A 53 11.59 6.32 16.36
N HIS A 54 12.78 6.31 15.75
CA HIS A 54 13.90 5.44 16.17
C HIS A 54 13.55 3.95 16.14
N ARG A 55 12.76 3.55 15.14
CA ARG A 55 12.38 2.16 14.88
C ARG A 55 12.54 1.86 13.40
N ILE A 56 12.66 0.58 13.05
CA ILE A 56 12.64 0.15 11.65
C ILE A 56 11.31 0.59 11.02
N ASP A 57 11.40 1.49 10.05
CA ASP A 57 10.24 2.07 9.38
C ASP A 57 10.65 2.40 7.93
N PRO A 58 10.29 1.53 6.97
CA PRO A 58 10.73 1.66 5.60
C PRO A 58 9.97 2.75 4.85
N THR A 59 10.60 3.33 3.85
CA THR A 59 9.90 4.20 2.90
C THR A 59 9.17 3.37 1.85
N LEU A 60 7.94 3.77 1.55
CA LEU A 60 7.05 3.19 0.56
C LEU A 60 7.06 4.07 -0.70
N ASP A 61 7.02 3.44 -1.87
CA ASP A 61 6.68 4.08 -3.15
C ASP A 61 5.98 3.05 -4.03
N PHE A 62 4.66 3.16 -4.08
CA PHE A 62 3.83 2.24 -4.84
C PHE A 62 2.91 2.96 -5.80
N VAL A 63 2.64 2.31 -6.93
CA VAL A 63 1.65 2.70 -7.91
C VAL A 63 0.82 1.49 -8.28
N ALA A 64 -0.50 1.61 -8.10
CA ALA A 64 -1.47 0.63 -8.54
C ALA A 64 -2.54 1.29 -9.40
N GLN A 65 -3.11 0.53 -10.32
CA GLN A 65 -4.14 1.00 -11.23
C GLN A 65 -5.34 0.06 -11.23
N SER A 66 -6.51 0.61 -11.51
CA SER A 66 -7.71 -0.17 -11.80
C SER A 66 -8.47 0.49 -12.94
N SER A 67 -9.03 -0.33 -13.81
CA SER A 67 -9.88 0.15 -14.91
C SER A 67 -11.33 -0.10 -14.53
N VAL A 68 -12.10 0.99 -14.43
CA VAL A 68 -13.53 0.96 -14.11
C VAL A 68 -14.31 1.51 -15.29
N MET A 69 -15.50 0.95 -15.52
CA MET A 69 -16.44 1.49 -16.50
C MET A 69 -17.44 2.37 -15.77
N TYR A 70 -17.37 3.68 -16.03
CA TYR A 70 -18.34 4.64 -15.54
C TYR A 70 -19.20 5.13 -16.71
N THR A 71 -19.00 6.37 -17.17
CA THR A 71 -19.54 6.89 -18.44
C THR A 71 -18.64 6.57 -19.63
N SER A 72 -17.35 6.34 -19.35
CA SER A 72 -16.34 5.86 -20.28
C SER A 72 -15.31 5.04 -19.49
N ALA A 73 -14.46 4.31 -20.22
CA ALA A 73 -13.36 3.57 -19.60
C ALA A 73 -12.45 4.55 -18.84
N THR A 74 -12.39 4.38 -17.51
CA THR A 74 -11.65 5.26 -16.61
C THR A 74 -10.58 4.46 -15.91
N THR A 75 -9.32 4.88 -16.05
CA THR A 75 -8.21 4.31 -15.27
C THR A 75 -8.01 5.13 -14.02
N VAL A 76 -8.22 4.52 -12.86
CA VAL A 76 -7.91 5.10 -11.56
C VAL A 76 -6.51 4.66 -11.15
N THR A 77 -5.69 5.60 -10.70
CA THR A 77 -4.32 5.36 -10.21
C THR A 77 -4.24 5.71 -8.73
N LEU A 78 -3.82 4.75 -7.92
CA LEU A 78 -3.49 4.90 -6.51
C LEU A 78 -1.97 5.00 -6.37
N ARG A 79 -1.48 6.03 -5.67
CA ARG A 79 -0.08 6.11 -5.23
C ARG A 79 0.00 6.14 -3.72
N VAL A 80 0.92 5.35 -3.17
CA VAL A 80 1.22 5.30 -1.74
C VAL A 80 2.71 5.58 -1.57
N THR A 81 3.05 6.66 -0.88
CA THR A 81 4.44 7.10 -0.67
C THR A 81 4.71 7.42 0.80
N GLY A 82 5.95 7.76 1.16
CA GLY A 82 6.30 8.19 2.52
C GLY A 82 6.74 7.06 3.42
N PHE A 83 6.77 7.31 4.74
CA PHE A 83 7.12 6.29 5.73
C PHE A 83 5.97 5.32 5.93
N ALA A 84 6.26 4.09 6.36
CA ALA A 84 5.22 3.10 6.61
C ALA A 84 4.34 3.48 7.82
N ASP A 85 4.84 4.29 8.74
CA ASP A 85 4.10 4.79 9.90
C ASP A 85 3.36 6.14 9.68
N ASP A 86 3.64 6.82 8.56
CA ASP A 86 2.96 8.03 8.05
C ASP A 86 2.84 7.96 6.51
N PRO A 87 2.05 7.02 5.95
CA PRO A 87 1.94 6.88 4.51
C PRO A 87 1.12 8.03 3.91
N ARG A 88 1.56 8.53 2.76
CA ARG A 88 0.85 9.51 1.94
C ARG A 88 0.13 8.80 0.81
N ILE A 89 -1.19 8.94 0.77
CA ILE A 89 -2.04 8.32 -0.23
C ILE A 89 -2.54 9.40 -1.20
N SER A 90 -2.48 9.12 -2.51
CA SER A 90 -3.07 9.99 -3.53
C SER A 90 -3.78 9.17 -4.60
N LEU A 91 -4.90 9.72 -5.09
CA LEU A 91 -5.74 9.13 -6.11
C LEU A 91 -5.85 10.08 -7.30
N THR A 92 -5.67 9.55 -8.50
CA THR A 92 -5.87 10.29 -9.75
C THR A 92 -6.60 9.40 -10.76
N SER A 93 -7.11 9.99 -11.84
CA SER A 93 -7.71 9.22 -12.91
C SER A 93 -7.52 9.83 -14.28
N SER A 94 -7.73 8.99 -15.30
CA SER A 94 -7.90 9.41 -16.68
C SER A 94 -9.14 8.71 -17.26
N PRO A 95 -10.19 9.45 -17.70
CA PRO A 95 -10.36 10.91 -17.60
C PRO A 95 -10.37 11.42 -16.16
N GLN A 96 -10.04 12.70 -15.95
CA GLN A 96 -9.97 13.30 -14.61
C GLN A 96 -11.36 13.39 -13.97
N LEU A 97 -11.48 12.87 -12.74
CA LEU A 97 -12.69 12.94 -11.93
C LEU A 97 -12.43 13.68 -10.60
N PRO A 98 -13.48 14.13 -9.91
CA PRO A 98 -13.38 14.61 -8.53
C PRO A 98 -12.84 13.53 -7.59
N GLN A 99 -12.09 13.92 -6.57
CA GLN A 99 -11.42 12.99 -5.67
C GLN A 99 -12.39 12.07 -4.91
N ASP A 100 -13.55 12.60 -4.49
CA ASP A 100 -14.57 11.84 -3.78
C ASP A 100 -15.20 10.74 -4.66
N ASP A 101 -15.36 11.02 -5.96
CA ASP A 101 -15.84 10.02 -6.92
C ASP A 101 -14.82 8.92 -7.18
N LEU A 102 -13.51 9.25 -7.17
CA LEU A 102 -12.46 8.23 -7.36
C LEU A 102 -12.44 7.19 -6.27
N LEU A 103 -12.61 7.63 -5.03
CA LEU A 103 -12.64 6.69 -3.93
C LEU A 103 -13.93 5.86 -3.94
N ALA A 104 -15.07 6.48 -4.18
CA ALA A 104 -16.34 5.76 -4.31
C ALA A 104 -16.27 4.71 -5.44
N LEU A 105 -15.74 5.08 -6.60
CA LEU A 105 -15.52 4.16 -7.72
C LEU A 105 -14.59 3.01 -7.35
N LEU A 106 -13.53 3.27 -6.59
CA LEU A 106 -12.62 2.24 -6.12
C LEU A 106 -13.22 1.34 -5.04
N LEU A 107 -14.13 1.81 -4.20
CA LEU A 107 -14.67 1.01 -3.10
C LEU A 107 -15.97 0.27 -3.49
N PHE A 108 -16.78 0.89 -4.33
CA PHE A 108 -18.15 0.45 -4.61
C PHE A 108 -18.42 0.23 -6.10
N GLY A 109 -17.50 0.62 -6.99
CA GLY A 109 -17.69 0.51 -8.44
C GLY A 109 -18.58 1.59 -9.05
N GLU A 110 -19.08 2.54 -8.25
CA GLU A 110 -19.98 3.63 -8.66
C GLU A 110 -19.51 4.98 -8.09
N PRO A 111 -19.75 6.12 -8.76
CA PRO A 111 -19.34 7.43 -8.26
C PRO A 111 -20.15 7.85 -7.03
N ALA A 112 -19.58 8.74 -6.21
CA ALA A 112 -20.22 9.23 -4.99
C ALA A 112 -21.56 9.92 -5.28
N SER A 113 -21.66 10.58 -6.43
CA SER A 113 -22.90 11.21 -6.92
C SER A 113 -24.07 10.26 -7.17
N GLN A 114 -23.83 8.94 -7.31
CA GLN A 114 -24.87 7.92 -7.49
C GLN A 114 -25.11 7.08 -6.24
N LEU A 115 -24.31 7.26 -5.19
CA LEU A 115 -24.47 6.56 -3.93
C LEU A 115 -25.72 7.05 -3.19
N SER A 116 -26.48 6.10 -2.65
CA SER A 116 -27.57 6.41 -1.72
C SER A 116 -27.03 7.06 -0.43
N PRO A 117 -27.85 7.82 0.31
CA PRO A 117 -27.44 8.43 1.59
C PRO A 117 -26.86 7.42 2.61
N TYR A 118 -27.27 6.16 2.53
CA TYR A 118 -26.73 5.08 3.35
C TYR A 118 -25.29 4.71 2.94
N GLN A 119 -25.02 4.56 1.65
CA GLN A 119 -23.69 4.24 1.10
C GLN A 119 -22.69 5.40 1.26
N LEU A 120 -23.16 6.65 1.24
CA LEU A 120 -22.32 7.82 1.55
C LEU A 120 -21.78 7.79 2.99
N GLY A 121 -22.57 7.28 3.94
CA GLY A 121 -22.13 7.05 5.32
C GLY A 121 -21.00 6.03 5.41
N GLU A 122 -21.10 4.92 4.66
CA GLU A 122 -20.04 3.90 4.58
C GLU A 122 -18.78 4.41 3.88
N THR A 123 -18.91 5.31 2.90
CA THR A 123 -17.79 5.99 2.24
C THR A 123 -16.99 6.84 3.24
N GLY A 124 -17.68 7.60 4.09
CA GLY A 124 -17.05 8.36 5.17
C GLY A 124 -16.31 7.48 6.18
N ALA A 125 -16.85 6.31 6.51
CA ALA A 125 -16.20 5.34 7.40
C ALA A 125 -14.97 4.67 6.75
N ALA A 126 -15.04 4.35 5.44
CA ALA A 126 -13.91 3.83 4.69
C ALA A 126 -12.79 4.88 4.55
N LEU A 127 -13.14 6.15 4.32
CA LEU A 127 -12.22 7.29 4.36
C LEU A 127 -11.54 7.40 5.72
N ALA A 128 -12.30 7.37 6.82
CA ALA A 128 -11.73 7.43 8.17
C ALA A 128 -10.82 6.23 8.47
N THR A 129 -11.09 5.06 7.88
CA THR A 129 -10.23 3.87 8.00
C THR A 129 -8.95 4.03 7.18
N LEU A 130 -9.04 4.53 5.94
CA LEU A 130 -7.88 4.82 5.10
C LEU A 130 -7.02 5.96 5.67
N ASP A 131 -7.64 7.00 6.22
CA ASP A 131 -6.98 8.10 6.92
C ASP A 131 -6.40 7.62 8.26
N GLY A 132 -7.06 6.68 8.94
CA GLY A 132 -6.54 5.98 10.13
C GLY A 132 -5.38 5.03 9.84
N LEU A 133 -5.24 4.53 8.60
CA LEU A 133 -4.03 3.87 8.12
C LEU A 133 -2.89 4.88 7.84
N GLY A 134 -3.23 6.14 7.54
CA GLY A 134 -2.31 7.27 7.36
C GLY A 134 -1.91 7.99 8.65
N GLY A 135 -2.71 7.90 9.71
CA GLY A 135 -2.48 8.64 10.96
C GLY A 135 -2.53 7.74 12.19
N SER A 136 -1.38 7.50 12.83
CA SER A 136 -1.16 7.00 14.21
C SER A 136 -1.97 5.80 14.75
N GLY A 137 -2.88 5.22 13.96
CA GLY A 137 -3.82 4.15 14.31
C GLY A 137 -3.45 2.79 13.73
N ALA A 138 -2.47 2.71 12.83
CA ALA A 138 -1.85 1.46 12.40
C ALA A 138 -0.94 0.85 13.50
N SER A 139 -1.38 0.90 14.76
CA SER A 139 -0.75 0.24 15.90
C SER A 139 -0.99 -1.27 15.86
N SER A 140 -0.53 -1.93 14.80
CA SER A 140 -0.23 -3.38 14.76
C SER A 140 0.29 -3.86 13.40
N LEU A 141 0.50 -3.00 12.40
CA LEU A 141 1.17 -3.42 11.17
C LEU A 141 2.67 -3.52 11.42
N ASN A 142 3.07 -4.56 12.17
CA ASN A 142 4.46 -4.97 12.22
C ASN A 142 4.86 -5.32 10.78
N PRO A 143 5.79 -4.56 10.16
CA PRO A 143 6.13 -4.71 8.75
C PRO A 143 6.62 -6.13 8.44
N LEU A 144 7.22 -6.81 9.42
CA LEU A 144 7.64 -8.21 9.30
C LEU A 144 6.45 -9.17 9.16
N THR A 145 5.31 -8.87 9.79
CA THR A 145 4.10 -9.68 9.71
C THR A 145 3.39 -9.50 8.36
N TRP A 146 3.43 -8.28 7.81
CA TRP A 146 2.91 -7.98 6.46
C TRP A 146 3.74 -8.69 5.38
N ILE A 147 5.07 -8.58 5.45
CA ILE A 147 6.04 -9.28 4.57
C ILE A 147 5.80 -10.80 4.63
N ARG A 148 5.69 -11.38 5.83
CA ARG A 148 5.49 -12.83 6.00
C ARG A 148 4.18 -13.34 5.39
N ARG A 149 3.09 -12.56 5.43
CA ARG A 149 1.79 -12.97 4.88
C ARG A 149 1.69 -12.84 3.36
N HIS A 150 2.42 -11.91 2.76
CA HIS A 150 2.26 -11.59 1.34
C HIS A 150 3.39 -12.10 0.45
N LEU A 151 4.55 -12.46 1.04
CA LEU A 151 5.74 -12.87 0.28
C LEU A 151 6.05 -14.37 0.34
N ASP A 152 5.16 -15.18 0.93
CA ASP A 152 5.24 -16.63 1.04
C ASP A 152 6.71 -17.11 1.21
N LEU A 153 7.27 -16.87 2.40
CA LEU A 153 8.70 -16.87 2.72
C LEU A 153 9.38 -18.26 2.66
N ASN A 154 9.21 -19.02 1.59
CA ASN A 154 9.91 -20.29 1.37
C ASN A 154 11.26 -20.12 0.64
N THR A 155 11.67 -18.89 0.27
CA THR A 155 12.86 -18.68 -0.58
C THR A 155 13.90 -17.68 -0.05
N LEU A 156 13.83 -17.26 1.21
CA LEU A 156 14.91 -16.46 1.80
C LEU A 156 16.11 -17.37 2.13
N SER A 157 17.16 -17.32 1.30
CA SER A 157 18.49 -17.74 1.76
C SER A 157 19.02 -16.68 2.71
N VAL A 158 19.04 -17.01 4.00
CA VAL A 158 19.70 -16.18 5.01
C VAL A 158 21.19 -16.50 4.93
N ALA A 159 21.97 -15.62 4.31
CA ALA A 159 23.42 -15.63 4.48
C ALA A 159 23.72 -14.91 5.80
N SER A 160 23.85 -15.68 6.89
CA SER A 160 24.41 -15.17 8.15
C SER A 160 25.91 -14.98 7.98
N GLY A 161 26.38 -13.74 7.91
CA GLY A 161 27.80 -13.44 8.10
C GLY A 161 28.18 -13.69 9.56
N GLN A 162 29.19 -14.55 9.77
CA GLN A 162 29.86 -14.77 11.06
C GLN A 162 30.63 -13.52 11.49
#